data_AF-A0A933W642-F1
#
_entry.id   AF-A0A933W642-F1
#
_cell.length_a   1.000
_cell.length_b   1.000
_cell.length_c   1.000
_cell.angle_alpha   90.00
_cell.angle_beta   90.00
_cell.angle_gamma   90.00
#
_symmetry.space_group_name_H-M   'P 1'
#
loop_
_entity.id
_entity.type
_entity.pdbx_description
1 polymer ?
#
loop_
_entity_poly.entity_id
_entity_poly.type
_entity_poly.pdbx_seq_one_letter_code
_entity_poly.pdbx_strand_id
1 'polypeptide(L)'
;MAQATSGQAERPRKDLETCIAETRVFAQGVVDKLDVTFNPDPEINETVIQGLARHQHLHGKRYCPCFVIQWDRALDRVCPCKPGLQEEIPRDGHCHCGIFCAPDFNGYPYQPAGG
;
A
#
# COMPACT_ATOMS: atom_id res chain seq x y z
N MET A 1 44.45 12.93 -14.79
CA MET A 1 43.51 13.91 -14.22
C MET A 1 42.32 13.14 -13.65
N ALA A 2 42.40 12.73 -12.39
CA ALA A 2 41.27 12.12 -11.68
C ALA A 2 40.48 13.26 -11.03
N GLN A 3 39.25 13.48 -11.47
CA GLN A 3 38.34 14.41 -10.81
C GLN A 3 37.37 13.60 -9.96
N ALA A 4 37.55 13.73 -8.65
CA ALA A 4 36.56 13.35 -7.66
C ALA A 4 35.42 14.38 -7.69
N THR A 5 34.19 13.92 -7.90
CA THR A 5 32.99 14.73 -7.72
C THR A 5 32.15 14.15 -6.59
N SER A 6 32.27 14.82 -5.44
CA SER A 6 31.18 15.14 -4.52
C SER A 6 30.19 14.02 -4.19
N GLY A 7 30.44 13.37 -3.05
CA GLY A 7 29.53 12.46 -2.38
C GLY A 7 28.16 13.07 -2.13
N GLN A 8 27.15 12.49 -2.77
CA GLN A 8 25.87 12.25 -2.12
C GLN A 8 25.99 10.84 -1.54
N ALA A 9 26.02 10.72 -0.21
CA ALA A 9 25.93 9.42 0.42
C ALA A 9 24.59 8.79 0.05
N GLU A 10 24.60 7.91 -0.97
CA GLU A 10 23.52 6.97 -1.20
C GLU A 10 23.43 6.10 0.05
N ARG A 11 22.58 6.48 1.00
CA ARG A 11 22.13 5.52 2.01
C ARG A 11 21.64 4.31 1.22
N PRO A 12 22.13 3.09 1.47
CA PRO A 12 21.69 1.93 0.73
C PRO A 12 20.16 1.86 0.86
N ARG A 13 19.46 2.08 -0.27
CA ARG A 13 18.01 1.93 -0.31
C ARG A 13 17.75 0.48 0.07
N LYS A 14 17.01 0.28 1.15
CA LYS A 14 16.57 -1.05 1.58
C LYS A 14 16.03 -1.81 0.37
N ASP A 15 16.49 -3.04 0.18
CA ASP A 15 16.12 -3.86 -0.98
C ASP A 15 14.61 -4.16 -0.99
N LEU A 16 14.11 -4.56 -2.16
CA LEU A 16 12.68 -4.77 -2.37
C LEU A 16 12.12 -5.89 -1.49
N GLU A 17 12.87 -6.98 -1.27
CA GLU A 17 12.41 -8.12 -0.46
C GLU A 17 12.18 -7.67 0.98
N THR A 18 13.12 -6.91 1.52
CA THR A 18 13.01 -6.37 2.87
C THR A 18 11.86 -5.35 2.94
N CYS A 19 11.59 -4.56 1.89
CA CYS A 19 10.43 -3.66 1.81
C CYS A 19 9.10 -4.41 1.77
N ILE A 20 9.05 -5.56 1.10
CA ILE A 20 7.88 -6.45 1.08
C ILE A 20 7.63 -7.00 2.48
N ALA A 21 8.66 -7.53 3.15
CA ALA A 21 8.55 -8.07 4.51
C ALA A 21 8.02 -7.01 5.51
N GLU A 22 8.57 -5.79 5.47
CA GLU A 22 8.05 -4.69 6.28
C GLU A 22 6.63 -4.29 5.94
N THR A 23 6.24 -4.35 4.67
CA THR A 23 4.89 -4.00 4.24
C THR A 23 3.87 -5.02 4.74
N ARG A 24 4.23 -6.31 4.82
CA ARG A 24 3.40 -7.34 5.47
C ARG A 24 3.18 -7.04 6.95
N VAL A 25 4.26 -6.78 7.70
CA VAL A 25 4.18 -6.42 9.13
C VAL A 25 3.35 -5.15 9.34
N PHE A 26 3.56 -4.15 8.47
CA PHE A 26 2.77 -2.92 8.49
C PHE A 26 1.29 -3.20 8.26
N ALA A 27 0.93 -3.98 7.23
CA ALA A 27 -0.47 -4.26 6.91
C ALA A 27 -1.15 -5.07 8.02
N GLN A 28 -0.45 -6.05 8.59
CA GLN A 28 -0.93 -6.78 9.77
C GLN A 28 -1.17 -5.82 10.94
N GLY A 29 -0.24 -4.90 11.21
CA GLY A 29 -0.40 -3.90 12.25
C GLY A 29 -1.54 -2.90 12.02
N VAL A 30 -2.05 -2.76 10.78
CA VAL A 30 -3.27 -1.99 10.49
C VAL A 30 -4.51 -2.82 10.89
N VAL A 31 -4.57 -4.09 10.48
CA VAL A 31 -5.62 -5.04 10.84
C VAL A 31 -5.70 -5.25 12.36
N ASP A 32 -4.58 -5.31 13.07
CA ASP A 32 -4.58 -5.53 14.52
C ASP A 32 -5.08 -4.31 15.30
N LYS A 33 -4.98 -3.10 14.73
CA LYS A 33 -5.31 -1.83 15.41
C LYS A 33 -6.65 -1.26 15.00
N LEU A 34 -7.17 -1.67 13.85
CA LEU A 34 -8.42 -1.17 13.28
C LEU A 34 -9.39 -2.34 13.11
N ASP A 35 -10.69 -2.06 13.09
CA ASP A 35 -11.74 -3.07 12.91
C ASP A 35 -11.89 -3.43 11.42
N VAL A 36 -10.81 -3.92 10.80
CA VAL A 36 -10.73 -4.32 9.39
C VAL A 36 -10.03 -5.64 9.26
N THR A 37 -10.34 -6.39 8.21
CA THR A 37 -9.72 -7.67 7.88
C THR A 37 -8.99 -7.59 6.53
N PHE A 38 -8.17 -8.60 6.23
CA PHE A 38 -7.63 -8.76 4.87
C PHE A 38 -8.70 -9.25 3.90
N ASN A 39 -8.43 -9.11 2.61
CA ASN A 39 -9.26 -9.75 1.59
C ASN A 39 -9.30 -11.27 1.81
N PRO A 40 -10.46 -11.95 1.62
CA PRO A 40 -10.50 -13.41 1.59
C PRO A 40 -9.65 -14.01 0.44
N ASP A 41 -9.41 -13.27 -0.63
CA ASP A 41 -8.52 -13.68 -1.71
C ASP A 41 -7.05 -13.30 -1.40
N PRO A 42 -6.17 -14.29 -1.13
CA PRO A 42 -4.77 -14.04 -0.82
C PRO A 42 -3.97 -13.46 -2.01
N GLU A 43 -4.40 -13.66 -3.26
CA GLU A 43 -3.72 -13.14 -4.44
C GLU A 43 -3.84 -11.61 -4.54
N ILE A 44 -5.01 -11.06 -4.18
CA ILE A 44 -5.23 -9.62 -4.07
C ILE A 44 -4.30 -9.04 -3.01
N ASN A 45 -4.28 -9.65 -1.83
CA ASN A 45 -3.44 -9.19 -0.71
C ASN A 45 -1.97 -9.13 -1.13
N GLU A 46 -1.45 -10.20 -1.75
CA GLU A 46 -0.06 -10.27 -2.18
C GLU A 46 0.26 -9.24 -3.27
N THR A 47 -0.62 -9.08 -4.28
CA THR A 47 -0.46 -8.09 -5.34
C THR A 47 -0.38 -6.66 -4.78
N VAL A 48 -1.27 -6.31 -3.85
CA VAL A 48 -1.29 -4.99 -3.23
C VAL A 48 -0.07 -4.78 -2.33
N ILE A 49 0.34 -5.79 -1.55
CA ILE A 49 1.54 -5.75 -0.72
C ILE A 49 2.78 -5.46 -1.59
N GLN A 50 2.92 -6.15 -2.73
CA GLN A 50 4.03 -5.91 -3.65
C GLN A 50 4.00 -4.50 -4.24
N GLY A 51 2.82 -4.00 -4.63
CA GLY A 51 2.65 -2.62 -5.12
C GLY A 51 3.04 -1.57 -4.09
N LEU A 52 2.55 -1.71 -2.85
CA LEU A 52 2.89 -0.84 -1.72
C LEU A 52 4.38 -0.87 -1.40
N ALA A 53 4.98 -2.07 -1.39
CA ALA A 53 6.41 -2.25 -1.15
C ALA A 53 7.27 -1.64 -2.27
N ARG A 54 6.84 -1.73 -3.52
CA ARG A 54 7.50 -1.09 -4.66
C ARG A 54 7.50 0.43 -4.51
N HIS A 55 6.38 1.05 -4.15
CA HIS A 55 6.34 2.49 -3.86
C HIS A 55 7.17 2.87 -2.65
N GLN A 56 7.20 2.03 -1.60
CA GLN A 56 8.08 2.24 -0.45
C GLN A 56 9.56 2.22 -0.87
N HIS A 57 9.95 1.27 -1.71
CA HIS A 57 11.32 1.14 -2.21
C HIS A 57 11.72 2.32 -3.12
N LEU A 58 10.85 2.71 -4.06
CA LEU A 58 11.15 3.76 -5.05
C LEU A 58 11.03 5.18 -4.46
N HIS A 59 10.02 5.44 -3.64
CA HIS A 59 9.60 6.78 -3.22
C HIS A 59 9.67 7.00 -1.70
N GLY A 60 10.03 5.99 -0.92
CA GLY A 60 10.16 6.07 0.54
C GLY A 60 8.84 6.08 1.30
N LYS A 61 7.70 5.93 0.61
CA LYS A 61 6.35 5.85 1.21
C LYS A 61 5.51 4.80 0.50
N ARG A 62 4.59 4.18 1.24
CA ARG A 62 3.60 3.23 0.73
C ARG A 62 2.43 3.94 0.03
N TYR A 63 2.70 4.61 -1.08
CA TYR A 63 1.64 5.20 -1.91
C TYR A 63 0.69 4.11 -2.41
N CYS A 64 -0.61 4.40 -2.47
CA CYS A 64 -1.62 3.45 -2.92
C CYS A 64 -1.30 2.99 -4.36
N PRO A 65 -1.15 1.68 -4.61
CA PRO A 65 -0.77 1.19 -5.94
C PRO A 65 -1.88 1.33 -6.98
N CYS A 66 -3.13 1.56 -6.55
CA CYS A 66 -4.28 1.68 -7.43
C CYS A 66 -4.51 3.10 -7.98
N PHE A 67 -3.77 4.11 -7.50
CA PHE A 67 -3.90 5.50 -7.95
C PHE A 67 -2.55 6.02 -8.46
N VAL A 68 -2.61 6.84 -9.50
CA VAL A 68 -1.42 7.51 -10.05
C VAL A 68 -0.90 8.55 -9.05
N ILE A 69 0.38 8.48 -8.72
CA ILE A 69 1.07 9.46 -7.87
C ILE A 69 1.14 10.81 -8.61
N GLN A 70 0.46 11.81 -8.07
CA GLN A 70 0.40 13.18 -8.59
C GLN A 70 1.51 14.07 -8.05
N TRP A 71 2.25 13.62 -7.03
CA TRP A 71 3.26 14.40 -6.30
C TRP A 71 2.70 15.61 -5.56
N ASP A 72 1.39 15.59 -5.30
CA ASP A 72 0.68 16.54 -4.48
C ASP A 72 0.20 15.83 -3.21
N ARG A 73 0.63 16.33 -2.05
CA ARG A 73 0.26 15.75 -0.75
C ARG A 73 -1.24 15.78 -0.47
N ALA A 74 -1.99 16.68 -1.10
CA ALA A 74 -3.43 16.78 -0.95
C ALA A 74 -4.18 15.70 -1.75
N LEU A 75 -3.59 15.23 -2.86
CA LEU A 75 -4.21 14.27 -3.78
C LEU A 75 -3.67 12.84 -3.59
N ASP A 76 -2.39 12.71 -3.24
CA ASP A 76 -1.72 11.42 -3.12
C ASP A 76 -2.21 10.63 -1.91
N ARG A 77 -2.61 9.39 -2.16
CA ARG A 77 -3.04 8.46 -1.12
C ARG A 77 -1.85 7.67 -0.60
N VAL A 78 -1.50 7.85 0.67
CA VAL A 78 -0.51 7.01 1.37
C VAL A 78 -1.25 6.00 2.25
N CYS A 79 -0.87 4.73 2.16
CA CYS A 79 -1.48 3.64 2.90
C CYS A 79 -1.09 3.70 4.40
N PRO A 80 -2.03 3.54 5.36
CA PRO A 80 -3.45 3.32 5.14
C PRO A 80 -4.14 4.67 4.86
N CYS A 81 -4.90 4.76 3.77
CA CYS A 81 -5.44 6.04 3.33
C CYS A 81 -6.78 6.35 4.01
N LYS A 82 -6.99 7.63 4.39
CA LYS A 82 -8.24 8.07 5.05
C LYS A 82 -9.49 7.76 4.22
N PRO A 83 -9.55 8.02 2.90
CA PRO A 83 -10.75 7.71 2.11
C PRO A 83 -11.06 6.21 2.13
N GLY A 84 -10.03 5.35 2.03
CA GLY A 84 -10.20 3.90 2.10
C GLY A 84 -10.82 3.45 3.42
N LEU A 85 -10.30 3.94 4.55
CA LEU A 85 -10.75 3.54 5.87
C LEU A 85 -12.10 4.15 6.29
N GLN A 86 -12.35 5.41 5.92
CA GLN A 86 -13.48 6.19 6.46
C GLN A 86 -14.68 6.26 5.52
N GLU A 87 -14.48 6.02 4.21
CA GLU A 87 -15.53 6.16 3.20
C GLU A 87 -15.76 4.85 2.44
N GLU A 88 -14.70 4.26 1.87
CA GLU A 88 -14.82 3.07 1.00
C GLU A 88 -15.19 1.81 1.78
N ILE A 89 -14.47 1.48 2.87
CA ILE A 89 -14.79 0.28 3.67
C ILE A 89 -16.21 0.33 4.27
N PRO A 90 -16.68 1.43 4.89
CA PRO A 90 -18.05 1.49 5.42
C PRO A 90 -19.14 1.46 4.34
N ARG A 91 -18.84 1.94 3.13
CA ARG A 91 -19.80 2.01 2.01
C ARG A 91 -19.84 0.72 1.19
N ASP A 92 -18.68 0.19 0.85
CA ASP A 92 -18.50 -0.89 -0.13
C ASP A 92 -18.01 -2.20 0.52
N GLY A 93 -17.67 -2.18 1.81
CA GLY A 93 -17.10 -3.32 2.53
C GLY A 93 -15.61 -3.54 2.29
N HIS A 94 -14.95 -2.74 1.44
CA HIS A 94 -13.51 -2.84 1.18
C HIS A 94 -12.90 -1.51 0.70
N CYS A 95 -11.59 -1.32 0.87
CA CYS A 95 -10.86 -0.25 0.17
C CYS A 95 -10.88 -0.52 -1.34
N HIS A 96 -10.71 0.51 -2.16
CA HIS A 96 -10.58 0.36 -3.61
C HIS A 96 -9.52 -0.68 -4.02
N CYS A 97 -8.44 -0.77 -3.24
CA CYS A 97 -7.37 -1.74 -3.40
C CYS A 97 -7.72 -3.20 -3.06
N GLY A 98 -8.75 -3.42 -2.25
CA GLY A 98 -9.11 -4.73 -1.72
C GLY A 98 -8.25 -5.26 -0.58
N ILE A 99 -7.12 -4.64 -0.19
CA ILE A 99 -6.27 -5.19 0.90
C ILE A 99 -6.90 -5.10 2.30
N PHE A 100 -7.75 -4.09 2.53
CA PHE A 100 -8.48 -3.92 3.79
C PHE A 100 -9.97 -3.98 3.53
N CYS A 101 -10.67 -4.79 4.31
CA CYS A 101 -12.08 -5.13 4.17
C CYS A 101 -12.80 -4.98 5.52
N ALA A 102 -14.12 -4.82 5.47
CA ALA A 102 -14.96 -4.93 6.65
C ALA A 102 -14.92 -6.38 7.18
N PRO A 103 -15.07 -6.59 8.50
CA PRO A 103 -14.99 -7.93 9.09
C PRO A 103 -15.97 -8.97 8.51
N ASP A 104 -17.10 -8.52 7.97
CA ASP A 104 -18.15 -9.34 7.36
C ASP A 104 -18.03 -9.44 5.81
N PHE A 105 -16.98 -8.86 5.22
CA PHE A 105 -16.77 -8.91 3.77
C PHE A 105 -16.46 -10.34 3.30
N ASN A 106 -17.29 -10.84 2.38
CA ASN A 106 -17.22 -12.21 1.87
C ASN A 106 -16.61 -12.31 0.45
N GLY A 107 -16.12 -11.20 -0.11
CA GLY A 107 -15.59 -11.17 -1.48
C GLY A 107 -16.63 -10.98 -2.58
N TYR A 108 -17.89 -10.64 -2.28
CA TYR A 108 -18.91 -10.42 -3.31
C TYR A 108 -19.80 -9.18 -3.04
N PRO A 109 -20.15 -8.38 -4.07
CA PRO A 109 -19.68 -8.44 -5.46
C PRO A 109 -18.28 -7.84 -5.61
N TYR A 110 -17.29 -8.67 -5.97
CA TYR A 110 -15.93 -8.21 -6.20
C TYR A 110 -15.82 -7.41 -7.51
N GLN A 111 -15.47 -6.14 -7.40
CA GLN A 111 -15.07 -5.30 -8.54
C GLN A 111 -13.54 -5.12 -8.47
N PRO A 112 -12.76 -5.78 -9.34
CA PRO A 112 -11.31 -5.66 -9.30
C PRO A 112 -10.88 -4.21 -9.58
N ALA A 113 -9.82 -3.78 -8.89
CA ALA A 113 -9.18 -2.49 -9.12
C ALA A 113 -8.57 -2.46 -10.54
N GLY A 114 -9.32 -1.96 -11.52
CA GLY A 114 -8.84 -1.79 -12.90
C GLY A 114 -9.86 -2.03 -14.03
N GLY A 115 -11.17 -1.86 -13.78
CA GLY A 115 -12.18 -1.82 -14.84
C GLY A 115 -12.12 -0.57 -15.70
#